data_AF-A0A1D6M4H2-F1
#
_entry.id   AF-A0A1D6M4H2-F1
#
_cell.length_a   1.000
_cell.length_b   1.000
_cell.length_c   1.000
_cell.angle_alpha   90.00
_cell.angle_beta   90.00
_cell.angle_gamma   90.00
#
_symmetry.space_group_name_H-M   'P 1'
#
loop_
_entity.id
_entity.type
_entity.pdbx_description
1 polymer ?
#
loop_
_entity_poly.entity_id
_entity_poly.type
_entity_poly.pdbx_seq_one_letter_code
_entity_poly.pdbx_strand_id
1 'polypeptide(L)'
;MTCGSMINMSVTHLGLQILQWQITNLFLHKGNSMFHVYFRKYGLSDDTVDFVGHALALHRDDRYLDEPALDTVKRMKLYADSLARFQGGSPYIYPLYGLGELPQGFARLSAVYGGTYMLNKPDCKVEFDMEGKVCGVTSEGETAKCKKVVCDPSYLQNKVRKIGRVVRAIAIMSHPIPNTNESHSVQIILPQKQLGRRSDMYVFCCSYTHNVAPRGKFIAFVSAEAETDNPQSELKPGIDLLGSVDEIFYDIYDRYEPVNEPSLDNCFVSTSYDATTHFETTVTDVLNMYTMITGKTVDLSVDLSAASAAEEY
;
A
#
# COMPACT_ATOMS: atom_id res chain seq x y z
N MET A 1 -24.78 -28.53 -6.11
CA MET A 1 -24.55 -28.79 -4.68
C MET A 1 -23.80 -27.60 -4.12
N THR A 2 -24.54 -26.72 -3.47
CA THR A 2 -24.12 -25.42 -2.93
C THR A 2 -23.71 -25.59 -1.48
N CYS A 3 -22.48 -25.22 -1.13
CA CYS A 3 -22.09 -24.93 0.25
C CYS A 3 -21.11 -23.75 0.21
N GLY A 4 -21.66 -22.54 0.07
CA GLY A 4 -20.94 -21.32 0.40
C GLY A 4 -21.01 -21.14 1.90
N SER A 5 -19.89 -21.32 2.58
CA SER A 5 -19.73 -21.04 4.00
C SER A 5 -19.74 -19.53 4.22
N MET A 6 -20.94 -18.95 4.33
CA MET A 6 -21.14 -17.69 5.04
C MET A 6 -20.76 -17.91 6.51
N ILE A 7 -19.57 -17.46 6.88
CA ILE A 7 -19.18 -17.33 8.29
C ILE A 7 -20.08 -16.24 8.89
N ASN A 8 -20.91 -16.66 9.85
CA ASN A 8 -21.95 -15.87 10.47
C ASN A 8 -21.35 -14.64 11.17
N MET A 9 -21.72 -13.45 10.73
CA MET A 9 -21.22 -12.13 11.15
C MET A 9 -21.53 -11.75 12.61
N SER A 10 -22.12 -12.65 13.41
CA SER A 10 -22.48 -12.43 14.82
C SER A 10 -21.31 -12.60 15.82
N VAL A 11 -20.09 -12.91 15.35
CA VAL A 11 -18.87 -13.05 16.19
C VAL A 11 -18.06 -11.72 16.28
N THR A 12 -18.49 -10.67 15.58
CA THR A 12 -17.59 -9.61 15.10
C THR A 12 -17.26 -8.47 16.06
N HIS A 13 -17.90 -8.31 17.22
CA HIS A 13 -17.49 -7.26 18.18
C HIS A 13 -16.81 -7.85 19.42
N LEU A 14 -17.43 -8.84 20.05
CA LEU A 14 -16.87 -9.51 21.22
C LEU A 14 -15.69 -10.41 20.84
N GLY A 15 -15.72 -11.07 19.67
CA GLY A 15 -14.62 -11.89 19.18
C GLY A 15 -13.38 -11.07 18.85
N LEU A 16 -13.54 -9.90 18.21
CA LEU A 16 -12.45 -8.96 17.93
C LEU A 16 -11.89 -8.33 19.21
N GLN A 17 -12.73 -8.01 20.21
CA GLN A 17 -12.28 -7.51 21.51
C GLN A 17 -11.54 -8.58 22.34
N ILE A 18 -12.01 -9.83 22.33
CA ILE A 18 -11.33 -10.96 22.97
C ILE A 18 -10.01 -11.26 22.25
N LEU A 19 -9.99 -11.20 20.91
CA LEU A 19 -8.77 -11.33 20.12
C LEU A 19 -7.81 -10.19 20.45
N GLN A 20 -8.28 -8.93 20.51
CA GLN A 20 -7.47 -7.76 20.87
C GLN A 20 -6.90 -7.85 22.29
N TRP A 21 -7.68 -8.35 23.25
CA TRP A 21 -7.24 -8.58 24.63
C TRP A 21 -6.20 -9.72 24.71
N GLN A 22 -6.41 -10.82 23.98
CA GLN A 22 -5.45 -11.93 23.90
C GLN A 22 -4.19 -11.55 23.10
N ILE A 23 -4.29 -10.76 22.04
CA ILE A 23 -3.14 -10.32 21.24
C ILE A 23 -2.26 -9.38 22.06
N THR A 24 -2.86 -8.40 22.74
CA THR A 24 -2.12 -7.38 23.49
C THR A 24 -1.45 -7.98 24.73
N ASN A 25 -2.13 -8.83 25.51
CA ASN A 25 -1.56 -9.36 26.76
C ASN A 25 -0.67 -10.59 26.58
N LEU A 26 -0.84 -11.37 25.51
CA LEU A 26 -0.25 -12.71 25.42
C LEU A 26 0.99 -12.78 24.50
N PHE A 27 1.16 -11.81 23.60
CA PHE A 27 2.29 -11.77 22.65
C PHE A 27 3.40 -10.78 23.02
N LEU A 28 3.11 -9.71 23.77
CA LEU A 28 4.12 -8.73 24.18
C LEU A 28 5.20 -9.31 25.11
N HIS A 29 4.91 -10.44 25.79
CA HIS A 29 5.87 -11.09 26.70
C HIS A 29 6.70 -12.23 26.07
N LYS A 30 6.46 -12.62 24.80
CA LYS A 30 7.16 -13.75 24.13
C LYS A 30 7.46 -13.51 22.63
N GLY A 31 7.91 -12.31 22.27
CA GLY A 31 8.07 -11.87 20.87
C GLY A 31 9.03 -12.66 19.96
N ASN A 32 9.77 -13.67 20.46
CA ASN A 32 10.76 -14.45 19.69
C ASN A 32 10.24 -15.78 19.13
N SER A 33 9.01 -16.20 19.44
CA SER A 33 8.45 -17.45 18.89
C SER A 33 7.83 -17.22 17.52
N MET A 34 7.98 -18.21 16.61
CA MET A 34 7.37 -18.19 15.27
C MET A 34 5.84 -18.09 15.37
N PHE A 35 5.22 -17.37 14.44
CA PHE A 35 3.79 -17.09 14.49
C PHE A 35 2.93 -18.36 14.48
N HIS A 36 3.28 -19.35 13.66
CA HIS A 36 2.56 -20.63 13.59
C HIS A 36 2.53 -21.41 14.93
N VAL A 37 3.52 -21.22 15.81
CA VAL A 37 3.54 -21.83 17.16
C VAL A 37 2.34 -21.36 17.99
N TYR A 38 1.94 -20.10 17.84
CA TYR A 38 0.79 -19.57 18.55
C TYR A 38 -0.52 -20.14 18.02
N PHE A 39 -0.67 -20.30 16.71
CA PHE A 39 -1.88 -20.89 16.14
C PHE A 39 -2.10 -22.33 16.58
N ARG A 40 -1.04 -23.15 16.57
CA ARG A 40 -1.12 -24.52 17.11
C ARG A 40 -1.47 -24.54 18.58
N LYS A 41 -0.91 -23.60 19.36
CA LYS A 41 -1.19 -23.48 20.79
C LYS A 41 -2.65 -23.14 21.08
N TYR A 42 -3.28 -22.31 20.24
CA TYR A 42 -4.68 -21.91 20.39
C TYR A 42 -5.68 -22.78 19.59
N GLY A 43 -5.18 -23.76 18.83
CA GLY A 43 -6.02 -24.67 18.05
C GLY A 43 -6.85 -23.97 16.97
N LEU A 44 -6.33 -22.90 16.36
CA LEU A 44 -7.03 -22.21 15.27
C LEU A 44 -7.07 -23.09 14.01
N SER A 45 -8.18 -23.07 13.28
CA SER A 45 -8.30 -23.73 11.98
C SER A 45 -7.49 -23.01 10.91
N ASP A 46 -7.12 -23.72 9.84
CA ASP A 46 -6.38 -23.15 8.72
C ASP A 46 -7.11 -21.95 8.09
N ASP A 47 -8.44 -22.02 7.95
CA ASP A 47 -9.27 -20.91 7.46
C ASP A 47 -9.19 -19.66 8.37
N THR A 48 -9.09 -19.87 9.69
CA THR A 48 -8.95 -18.77 10.65
C THR A 48 -7.56 -18.14 10.54
N VAL A 49 -6.54 -18.97 10.35
CA VAL A 49 -5.15 -18.54 10.15
C VAL A 49 -5.03 -17.68 8.88
N ASP A 50 -5.65 -18.13 7.79
CA ASP A 50 -5.70 -17.44 6.50
C ASP A 50 -6.40 -16.08 6.65
N PHE A 51 -7.57 -16.05 7.28
CA PHE A 51 -8.30 -14.81 7.56
C PHE A 51 -7.48 -13.84 8.43
N VAL A 52 -6.85 -14.31 9.50
CA VAL A 52 -6.06 -13.46 10.40
C VAL A 52 -4.82 -12.89 9.68
N GLY A 53 -4.09 -13.71 8.94
CA GLY A 53 -2.89 -13.29 8.22
C GLY A 53 -3.18 -12.32 7.10
N HIS A 54 -4.14 -12.65 6.25
CA HIS A 54 -4.37 -11.94 4.99
C HIS A 54 -5.40 -10.80 5.13
N ALA A 55 -6.46 -10.98 5.93
CA ALA A 55 -7.52 -9.97 6.03
C ALA A 55 -7.33 -8.98 7.20
N LEU A 56 -6.64 -9.36 8.28
CA LEU A 56 -6.38 -8.48 9.42
C LEU A 56 -4.93 -7.97 9.46
N ALA A 57 -3.95 -8.86 9.34
CA ALA A 57 -2.54 -8.48 9.32
C ALA A 57 -2.06 -7.99 7.94
N LEU A 58 -2.85 -8.21 6.89
CA LEU A 58 -2.60 -7.75 5.53
C LEU A 58 -1.25 -8.25 4.98
N HIS A 59 -0.87 -9.47 5.36
CA HIS A 59 0.26 -10.16 4.74
C HIS A 59 -0.08 -10.52 3.30
N ARG A 60 0.94 -10.53 2.42
CA ARG A 60 0.77 -10.78 0.98
C ARG A 60 0.90 -12.26 0.62
N ASP A 61 1.56 -13.00 1.49
CA ASP A 61 1.89 -14.41 1.36
C ASP A 61 2.12 -15.06 2.72
N ASP A 62 2.20 -16.39 2.75
CA ASP A 62 2.32 -17.18 3.98
C ASP A 62 3.68 -17.13 4.69
N ARG A 63 4.68 -16.37 4.18
CA ARG A 63 6.02 -16.36 4.79
C ARG A 63 6.00 -15.90 6.25
N TYR A 64 5.03 -15.07 6.64
CA TYR A 64 4.85 -14.62 8.02
C TYR A 64 4.63 -15.76 9.04
N LEU A 65 4.21 -16.94 8.59
CA LEU A 65 4.00 -18.11 9.47
C LEU A 65 5.31 -18.61 10.09
N ASP A 66 6.42 -18.46 9.35
CA ASP A 66 7.77 -18.87 9.74
C ASP A 66 8.60 -17.71 10.33
N GLU A 67 7.99 -16.53 10.46
CA GLU A 67 8.62 -15.33 11.03
C GLU A 67 8.22 -15.09 12.50
N PRO A 68 8.97 -14.27 13.25
CA PRO A 68 8.61 -13.88 14.60
C PRO A 68 7.22 -13.22 14.67
N ALA A 69 6.41 -13.66 15.64
CA ALA A 69 5.02 -13.22 15.79
C ALA A 69 4.81 -11.71 15.99
N LEU A 70 5.85 -11.00 16.44
CA LEU A 70 5.75 -9.60 16.87
C LEU A 70 5.28 -8.68 15.74
N ASP A 71 5.75 -8.88 14.51
CA ASP A 71 5.36 -8.04 13.37
C ASP A 71 3.86 -8.22 13.05
N THR A 72 3.43 -9.47 12.90
CA THR A 72 2.02 -9.80 12.66
C THR A 72 1.10 -9.24 13.74
N VAL A 73 1.51 -9.36 15.01
CA VAL A 73 0.77 -8.79 16.15
C VAL A 73 0.65 -7.27 16.06
N LYS A 74 1.72 -6.56 15.68
CA LYS A 74 1.69 -5.11 15.48
C LYS A 74 0.75 -4.71 14.34
N ARG A 75 0.78 -5.44 13.22
CA ARG A 75 -0.13 -5.23 12.08
C ARG A 75 -1.59 -5.43 12.48
N MET A 76 -1.90 -6.50 13.20
CA MET A 76 -3.25 -6.74 13.71
C MET A 76 -3.72 -5.65 14.67
N LYS A 77 -2.83 -5.18 15.55
CA LYS A 77 -3.12 -4.04 16.43
C LYS A 77 -3.39 -2.77 15.64
N LEU A 78 -2.57 -2.47 14.62
CA LEU A 78 -2.78 -1.33 13.74
C LEU A 78 -4.14 -1.39 13.03
N TYR A 79 -4.54 -2.56 12.53
CA TYR A 79 -5.86 -2.76 11.92
C TYR A 79 -6.99 -2.46 12.91
N ALA A 80 -6.91 -3.02 14.13
CA ALA A 80 -7.93 -2.83 15.16
C ALA A 80 -8.03 -1.36 15.61
N ASP A 81 -6.89 -0.72 15.86
CA ASP A 81 -6.82 0.68 16.25
C ASP A 81 -7.37 1.59 15.12
N SER A 82 -7.10 1.25 13.85
CA SER A 82 -7.63 1.97 12.68
C SER A 82 -9.14 1.81 12.52
N LEU A 83 -9.65 0.59 12.71
CA LEU A 83 -11.09 0.29 12.69
C LEU A 83 -11.84 1.05 13.80
N ALA A 84 -11.23 1.16 14.99
CA ALA A 84 -11.81 1.86 16.12
C ALA A 84 -11.78 3.40 15.98
N ARG A 85 -10.94 3.94 15.09
CA ARG A 85 -10.72 5.39 14.96
C ARG A 85 -11.92 6.13 14.38
N PHE A 86 -12.64 5.52 13.45
CA PHE A 86 -13.76 6.14 12.74
C PHE A 86 -15.01 5.27 12.79
N GLN A 87 -16.19 5.89 12.81
CA GLN A 87 -17.48 5.19 12.74
C GLN A 87 -17.80 4.59 11.36
N GLY A 88 -16.80 4.49 10.47
CA GLY A 88 -16.95 4.10 9.06
C GLY A 88 -16.97 2.59 8.79
N GLY A 89 -16.85 1.74 9.82
CA GLY A 89 -16.97 0.29 9.68
C GLY A 89 -15.81 -0.42 8.95
N SER A 90 -14.75 0.30 8.60
CA SER A 90 -13.53 -0.25 8.00
C SER A 90 -12.28 0.48 8.53
N PRO A 91 -11.08 -0.13 8.45
CA PRO A 91 -9.83 0.53 8.87
C PRO A 91 -9.27 1.49 7.80
N TYR A 92 -9.98 1.67 6.67
CA TYR A 92 -9.47 2.38 5.50
C TYR A 92 -10.10 3.76 5.35
N ILE A 93 -9.33 4.68 4.78
CA ILE A 93 -9.79 5.98 4.30
C ILE A 93 -9.32 6.17 2.86
N TYR A 94 -10.09 6.92 2.09
CA TYR A 94 -9.74 7.27 0.72
C TYR A 94 -10.03 8.76 0.47
N PRO A 95 -9.07 9.53 -0.08
CA PRO A 95 -9.26 10.96 -0.30
C PRO A 95 -10.34 11.22 -1.36
N LEU A 96 -11.16 12.25 -1.11
CA LEU A 96 -12.02 12.81 -2.16
C LEU A 96 -11.14 13.28 -3.33
N TYR A 97 -11.63 13.12 -4.56
CA TYR A 97 -10.91 13.37 -5.82
C TYR A 97 -9.75 12.42 -6.11
N GLY A 98 -9.51 11.43 -5.26
CA GLY A 98 -8.59 10.32 -5.52
C GLY A 98 -7.17 10.55 -5.01
N LEU A 99 -6.32 9.54 -5.21
CA LEU A 99 -4.97 9.48 -4.64
C LEU A 99 -4.03 10.58 -5.16
N GLY A 100 -4.37 11.22 -6.28
CA GLY A 100 -3.61 12.36 -6.82
C GLY A 100 -3.57 13.57 -5.88
N GLU A 101 -4.51 13.69 -4.95
CA GLU A 101 -4.52 14.76 -3.96
C GLU A 101 -3.38 14.64 -2.93
N LEU A 102 -2.90 13.42 -2.65
CA LEU A 102 -1.80 13.20 -1.71
C LEU A 102 -0.48 13.84 -2.18
N PRO A 103 0.07 13.52 -3.37
CA PRO A 103 1.31 14.16 -3.84
C PRO A 103 1.11 15.67 -4.06
N GLN A 104 -0.08 16.13 -4.46
CA GLN A 104 -0.37 17.56 -4.57
C GLN A 104 -0.31 18.27 -3.21
N GLY A 105 -0.88 17.66 -2.17
CA GLY A 105 -0.84 18.18 -0.80
C GLY A 105 0.60 18.29 -0.27
N PHE A 106 1.42 17.26 -0.44
CA PHE A 106 2.84 17.30 -0.06
C PHE A 106 3.64 18.29 -0.91
N ALA A 107 3.34 18.41 -2.21
CA ALA A 107 3.98 19.40 -3.07
C ALA A 107 3.69 20.83 -2.60
N ARG A 108 2.42 21.11 -2.27
CA ARG A 108 2.03 22.39 -1.68
C ARG A 108 2.72 22.65 -0.35
N LEU A 109 2.78 21.65 0.54
CA LEU A 109 3.47 21.77 1.82
C LEU A 109 4.93 22.18 1.60
N SER A 110 5.65 21.50 0.72
CA SER A 110 7.04 21.86 0.41
C SER A 110 7.16 23.25 -0.22
N ALA A 111 6.24 23.66 -1.09
CA ALA A 111 6.25 25.01 -1.67
C ALA A 111 6.10 26.11 -0.63
N VAL A 112 5.25 25.90 0.39
CA VAL A 112 5.09 26.83 1.54
C VAL A 112 6.42 27.02 2.28
N TYR A 113 7.26 25.99 2.33
CA TYR A 113 8.59 26.04 2.93
C TYR A 113 9.72 26.37 1.93
N GLY A 114 9.38 26.94 0.76
CA GLY A 114 10.34 27.44 -0.22
C GLY A 114 10.75 26.44 -1.32
N GLY A 115 10.07 25.30 -1.42
CA GLY A 115 10.25 24.36 -2.53
C GLY A 115 9.83 24.96 -3.87
N THR A 116 10.63 24.73 -4.91
CA THR A 116 10.32 25.14 -6.29
C THR A 116 9.95 23.91 -7.12
N TYR A 117 8.83 23.99 -7.83
CA TYR A 117 8.29 22.89 -8.64
C TYR A 117 8.38 23.20 -10.12
N MET A 118 8.84 22.22 -10.90
CA MET A 118 8.87 22.28 -12.35
C MET A 118 8.19 21.03 -12.90
N LEU A 119 7.11 21.21 -13.66
CA LEU A 119 6.44 20.16 -14.40
C LEU A 119 6.77 20.31 -15.89
N ASN A 120 6.55 19.24 -16.66
CA ASN A 120 6.85 19.22 -18.10
C ASN A 120 8.31 19.60 -18.41
N LYS A 121 9.24 19.09 -17.61
CA LYS A 121 10.69 19.29 -17.74
C LYS A 121 11.31 17.98 -18.25
N PRO A 122 11.48 17.81 -19.58
CA PRO A 122 11.92 16.53 -20.16
C PRO A 122 13.43 16.30 -19.99
N ASP A 123 13.87 15.08 -20.30
CA ASP A 123 15.28 14.70 -20.42
C ASP A 123 16.15 15.04 -19.20
N CYS A 124 15.56 14.95 -18.00
CA CYS A 124 16.26 15.16 -16.74
C CYS A 124 17.37 14.13 -16.56
N LYS A 125 18.62 14.58 -16.58
CA LYS A 125 19.81 13.76 -16.41
C LYS A 125 20.52 14.11 -15.12
N VAL A 126 20.75 13.11 -14.27
CA VAL A 126 21.54 13.26 -13.05
C VAL A 126 23.03 13.33 -13.43
N GLU A 127 23.73 14.37 -12.96
CA GLU A 127 25.14 14.60 -13.21
C GLU A 127 26.01 14.17 -12.01
N PHE A 128 27.14 13.55 -12.31
CA PHE A 128 28.09 13.03 -11.32
C PHE A 128 29.45 13.70 -11.47
N ASP A 129 30.14 13.91 -10.35
CA ASP A 129 31.51 14.40 -10.33
C ASP A 129 32.53 13.28 -10.61
N MET A 130 33.83 13.62 -10.56
CA MET A 130 34.91 12.65 -10.78
C MET A 130 35.00 11.57 -9.69
N GLU A 131 34.42 11.80 -8.51
CA GLU A 131 34.34 10.83 -7.42
C GLU A 131 33.10 9.93 -7.54
N GLY A 132 32.21 10.18 -8.50
CA GLY A 132 30.97 9.45 -8.69
C GLY A 132 29.82 9.90 -7.78
N LYS A 133 29.93 11.06 -7.13
CA LYS A 133 28.86 11.66 -6.33
C LYS A 133 28.00 12.59 -7.18
N VAL A 134 26.71 12.66 -6.85
CA VAL A 134 25.81 13.60 -7.53
C VAL A 134 26.24 15.05 -7.30
N CYS A 135 26.26 15.84 -8.37
CA CYS A 135 26.59 17.26 -8.31
C CYS A 135 25.54 18.19 -8.95
N GLY A 136 24.56 17.63 -9.66
CA GLY A 136 23.46 18.39 -10.23
C GLY A 136 22.49 17.54 -11.05
N VAL A 137 21.46 18.19 -11.58
CA VAL A 137 20.53 17.64 -12.57
C VAL A 137 20.46 18.61 -13.74
N THR A 138 20.68 18.08 -14.95
CA THR A 138 20.60 18.84 -16.21
C THR A 138 19.30 18.53 -16.93
N SER A 139 18.64 19.56 -17.46
CA SER A 139 17.52 19.42 -18.40
C SER A 139 17.46 20.64 -19.32
N GLU A 140 17.22 20.41 -20.62
CA GLU A 140 17.15 21.46 -21.65
C GLU A 140 18.38 22.38 -21.67
N GLY A 141 19.57 21.84 -21.38
CA GLY A 141 20.83 22.58 -21.37
C GLY A 141 21.12 23.39 -20.11
N GLU A 142 20.20 23.43 -19.15
CA GLU A 142 20.39 24.08 -17.84
C GLU A 142 20.67 23.05 -16.76
N THR A 143 21.60 23.36 -15.84
CA THR A 143 21.97 22.46 -14.73
C THR A 143 21.67 23.11 -13.38
N ALA A 144 20.79 22.47 -12.61
CA ALA A 144 20.58 22.80 -11.21
C ALA A 144 21.56 22.01 -10.33
N LYS A 145 22.43 22.70 -9.58
CA LYS A 145 23.42 22.06 -8.71
C LYS A 145 22.78 21.59 -7.41
N CYS A 146 23.13 20.39 -6.96
CA CYS A 146 22.62 19.80 -5.72
C CYS A 146 23.66 18.88 -5.08
N LYS A 147 23.50 18.62 -3.77
CA LYS A 147 24.37 17.71 -3.00
C LYS A 147 23.82 16.30 -2.89
N LYS A 148 22.51 16.15 -3.10
CA LYS A 148 21.74 14.91 -2.96
C LYS A 148 20.63 14.94 -4.01
N VAL A 149 20.25 13.78 -4.51
CA VAL A 149 19.10 13.61 -5.41
C VAL A 149 18.17 12.55 -4.83
N VAL A 150 16.89 12.86 -4.82
CA VAL A 150 15.81 11.90 -4.55
C VAL A 150 15.04 11.71 -5.85
N CYS A 151 14.81 10.47 -6.27
CA CYS A 151 14.10 10.17 -7.50
C CYS A 151 13.43 8.79 -7.45
N ASP A 152 12.47 8.56 -8.34
CA ASP A 152 11.95 7.22 -8.59
C ASP A 152 12.88 6.42 -9.53
N PRO A 153 12.69 5.08 -9.66
CA PRO A 153 13.53 4.21 -10.48
C PRO A 153 13.71 4.63 -11.94
N SER A 154 12.77 5.36 -12.53
CA SER A 154 12.82 5.74 -13.95
C SER A 154 13.98 6.68 -14.29
N TYR A 155 14.44 7.50 -13.33
CA TYR A 155 15.52 8.46 -13.54
C TYR A 155 16.93 7.85 -13.41
N LEU A 156 17.07 6.71 -12.74
CA LEU A 156 18.36 6.06 -12.46
C LEU A 156 18.28 4.54 -12.65
N GLN A 157 17.91 4.11 -13.87
CA GLN A 157 17.72 2.69 -14.21
C GLN A 157 18.97 1.82 -13.98
N ASN A 158 20.17 2.39 -14.02
CA ASN A 158 21.43 1.70 -13.75
C ASN A 158 21.74 1.53 -12.25
N LYS A 159 20.93 2.09 -11.36
CA LYS A 159 21.08 1.99 -9.90
C LYS A 159 19.96 1.19 -9.23
N VAL A 160 19.11 0.56 -10.02
CA VAL A 160 17.99 -0.25 -9.55
C VAL A 160 18.05 -1.65 -10.13
N ARG A 161 17.42 -2.61 -9.46
CA ARG A 161 17.16 -3.94 -10.03
C ARG A 161 15.68 -4.23 -10.07
N LYS A 162 15.25 -4.96 -11.10
CA LYS A 162 13.88 -5.47 -11.21
C LYS A 162 13.67 -6.59 -10.18
N ILE A 163 12.61 -6.48 -9.38
CA ILE A 163 12.26 -7.45 -8.33
C ILE A 163 10.98 -8.22 -8.61
N GLY A 164 10.20 -7.80 -9.59
CA GLY A 164 8.94 -8.44 -9.93
C GLY A 164 8.11 -7.57 -10.87
N ARG A 165 6.83 -7.90 -10.95
CA ARG A 165 5.84 -7.17 -11.75
C ARG A 165 4.51 -7.11 -11.02
N VAL A 166 3.71 -6.10 -11.32
CA VAL A 166 2.33 -6.00 -10.85
C VAL A 166 1.42 -6.01 -12.06
N VAL A 167 0.40 -6.84 -12.01
CA VAL A 167 -0.73 -6.80 -12.95
C VAL A 167 -1.85 -6.01 -12.31
N ARG A 168 -2.47 -5.11 -13.07
CA ARG A 168 -3.60 -4.31 -12.64
C ARG A 168 -4.68 -4.28 -13.70
N ALA A 169 -5.93 -4.31 -13.26
CA ALA A 169 -7.08 -3.98 -14.07
C ALA A 169 -7.83 -2.80 -13.43
N ILE A 170 -8.26 -1.86 -14.26
CA ILE A 170 -9.15 -0.75 -13.89
C ILE A 170 -10.47 -1.01 -14.61
N ALA A 171 -11.52 -1.30 -13.85
CA ALA A 171 -12.85 -1.57 -14.38
C ALA A 171 -13.80 -0.42 -14.06
N ILE A 172 -14.51 0.09 -15.07
CA ILE A 172 -15.59 1.05 -14.91
C ILE A 172 -16.91 0.30 -14.87
N MET A 173 -17.76 0.62 -13.91
CA MET A 173 -19.03 -0.06 -13.68
C MET A 173 -20.17 0.94 -13.44
N SER A 174 -21.39 0.49 -13.68
CA SER A 174 -22.63 1.26 -13.45
C SER A 174 -23.42 0.81 -12.21
N HIS A 175 -22.83 -0.01 -11.35
CA HIS A 175 -23.47 -0.58 -10.17
C HIS A 175 -22.44 -0.87 -9.06
N PRO A 176 -22.84 -0.99 -7.78
CA PRO A 176 -21.97 -1.47 -6.73
C PRO A 176 -21.56 -2.94 -6.98
N ILE A 177 -20.44 -3.36 -6.40
CA ILE A 177 -20.00 -4.76 -6.47
C ILE A 177 -21.10 -5.66 -5.85
N PRO A 178 -21.50 -6.77 -6.49
CA PRO A 178 -22.43 -7.73 -5.90
C PRO A 178 -21.99 -8.22 -4.51
N ASN A 179 -22.96 -8.48 -3.63
CA ASN A 179 -22.75 -8.98 -2.26
C ASN A 179 -21.95 -8.03 -1.33
N THR A 180 -21.88 -6.74 -1.63
CA THR A 180 -21.24 -5.74 -0.76
C THR A 180 -22.22 -4.77 -0.11
N ASN A 181 -23.49 -5.16 0.07
CA ASN A 181 -24.55 -4.33 0.65
C ASN A 181 -24.66 -2.94 -0.01
N GLU A 182 -24.54 -2.89 -1.34
CA GLU A 182 -24.59 -1.64 -2.13
C GLU A 182 -23.52 -0.61 -1.74
N SER A 183 -22.42 -1.05 -1.13
CA SER A 183 -21.34 -0.17 -0.67
C SER A 183 -20.74 0.66 -1.80
N HIS A 184 -20.57 1.96 -1.53
CA HIS A 184 -19.96 2.93 -2.45
C HIS A 184 -18.42 2.87 -2.51
N SER A 185 -17.82 2.13 -1.58
CA SER A 185 -16.41 1.76 -1.58
C SER A 185 -16.21 0.46 -0.81
N VAL A 186 -15.29 -0.38 -1.27
CA VAL A 186 -15.02 -1.68 -0.64
C VAL A 186 -13.58 -2.12 -0.91
N GLN A 187 -13.00 -2.82 0.05
CA GLN A 187 -11.77 -3.59 -0.10
C GLN A 187 -12.13 -5.08 -0.01
N ILE A 188 -11.71 -5.87 -0.99
CA ILE A 188 -11.82 -7.32 -1.00
C ILE A 188 -10.41 -7.87 -1.17
N ILE A 189 -10.07 -8.83 -0.32
CA ILE A 189 -8.79 -9.54 -0.35
C ILE A 189 -9.11 -10.97 -0.75
N LEU A 190 -8.44 -11.48 -1.77
CA LEU A 190 -8.51 -12.87 -2.21
C LEU A 190 -7.19 -13.54 -1.82
N PRO A 191 -7.16 -14.29 -0.70
CA PRO A 191 -5.96 -14.94 -0.23
C PRO A 191 -5.40 -15.92 -1.26
N GLN A 192 -4.07 -15.98 -1.35
CA GLN A 192 -3.36 -16.76 -2.34
C GLN A 192 -3.76 -18.24 -2.39
N LYS A 193 -4.03 -18.86 -1.23
CA LYS A 193 -4.41 -20.28 -1.13
C LYS A 193 -5.72 -20.58 -1.87
N GLN A 194 -6.68 -19.66 -1.81
CA GLN A 194 -8.00 -19.82 -2.43
C GLN A 194 -7.91 -19.75 -3.96
N LEU A 195 -6.86 -19.13 -4.48
CA LEU A 195 -6.62 -18.95 -5.91
C LEU A 195 -5.53 -19.85 -6.48
N GLY A 196 -4.85 -20.64 -5.64
CA GLY A 196 -3.67 -21.42 -6.06
C GLY A 196 -2.50 -20.53 -6.51
N ARG A 197 -2.35 -19.36 -5.89
CA ARG A 197 -1.33 -18.35 -6.20
C ARG A 197 -0.21 -18.32 -5.16
N ARG A 198 0.86 -17.59 -5.46
CA ARG A 198 2.00 -17.28 -4.58
C ARG A 198 1.89 -15.94 -3.88
N SER A 199 0.96 -15.09 -4.32
CA SER A 199 0.61 -13.83 -3.68
C SER A 199 -0.90 -13.62 -3.68
N ASP A 200 -1.38 -12.85 -2.73
CA ASP A 200 -2.77 -12.40 -2.70
C ASP A 200 -3.14 -11.56 -3.93
N MET A 201 -4.45 -11.46 -4.16
CA MET A 201 -5.05 -10.52 -5.09
C MET A 201 -5.96 -9.57 -4.31
N TYR A 202 -5.95 -8.31 -4.72
CA TYR A 202 -6.71 -7.25 -4.07
C TYR A 202 -7.73 -6.66 -5.04
N VAL A 203 -8.94 -6.41 -4.56
CA VAL A 203 -9.95 -5.61 -5.25
C VAL A 203 -10.27 -4.41 -4.37
N PHE A 204 -10.02 -3.21 -4.87
CA PHE A 204 -10.47 -1.98 -4.26
C PHE A 204 -11.48 -1.30 -5.18
N CYS A 205 -12.64 -0.94 -4.65
CA CYS A 205 -13.63 -0.18 -5.39
C CYS A 205 -13.95 1.13 -4.67
N CYS A 206 -14.13 2.18 -5.45
CA CYS A 206 -14.69 3.45 -5.04
C CYS A 206 -15.65 3.95 -6.13
N SER A 207 -16.40 5.00 -5.84
CA SER A 207 -17.45 5.47 -6.73
C SER A 207 -17.53 6.99 -6.76
N TYR A 208 -18.50 7.51 -7.49
CA TYR A 208 -18.80 8.93 -7.58
C TYR A 208 -18.93 9.66 -6.22
N THR A 209 -19.21 8.96 -5.12
CA THR A 209 -19.23 9.56 -3.78
C THR A 209 -17.86 10.07 -3.32
N HIS A 210 -16.79 9.55 -3.93
CA HIS A 210 -15.41 9.99 -3.70
C HIS A 210 -14.96 11.03 -4.74
N ASN A 211 -15.86 11.53 -5.59
CA ASN A 211 -15.57 12.47 -6.68
C ASN A 211 -14.51 11.98 -7.69
N VAL A 212 -14.36 10.66 -7.83
CA VAL A 212 -13.44 10.04 -8.80
C VAL A 212 -14.11 9.65 -10.11
N ALA A 213 -15.44 9.67 -10.16
CA ALA A 213 -16.24 9.25 -11.30
C ALA A 213 -17.55 10.06 -11.40
N PRO A 214 -18.16 10.17 -12.60
CA PRO A 214 -19.49 10.76 -12.75
C PRO A 214 -20.55 10.03 -11.92
N ARG A 215 -21.63 10.74 -11.54
CA ARG A 215 -22.72 10.18 -10.73
C ARG A 215 -23.24 8.87 -11.32
N GLY A 216 -23.39 7.85 -10.47
CA GLY A 216 -23.84 6.51 -10.84
C GLY A 216 -22.73 5.59 -11.33
N LYS A 217 -21.49 6.07 -11.46
CA LYS A 217 -20.34 5.25 -11.86
C LYS A 217 -19.47 4.82 -10.69
N PHE A 218 -18.90 3.63 -10.84
CA PHE A 218 -17.98 2.97 -9.93
C PHE A 218 -16.69 2.66 -10.67
N ILE A 219 -15.58 2.70 -9.94
CA ILE A 219 -14.26 2.32 -10.43
C ILE A 219 -13.75 1.23 -9.51
N ALA A 220 -13.44 0.07 -10.07
CA ALA A 220 -12.81 -1.03 -9.36
C ALA A 220 -11.38 -1.24 -9.88
N PHE A 221 -10.48 -1.50 -8.96
CA PHE A 221 -9.08 -1.78 -9.20
C PHE A 221 -8.82 -3.20 -8.74
N VAL A 222 -8.40 -4.07 -9.65
CA VAL A 222 -7.96 -5.43 -9.32
C VAL A 222 -6.45 -5.50 -9.52
N SER A 223 -5.70 -5.85 -8.48
CA SER A 223 -4.24 -5.91 -8.54
C SER A 223 -3.68 -7.18 -7.88
N ALA A 224 -2.58 -7.67 -8.43
CA ALA A 224 -1.81 -8.78 -7.86
C ALA A 224 -0.35 -8.71 -8.32
N GLU A 225 0.54 -9.44 -7.63
CA GLU A 225 1.88 -9.67 -8.16
C GLU A 225 1.81 -10.58 -9.38
N ALA A 226 2.48 -10.23 -10.47
CA ALA A 226 2.38 -10.98 -11.72
C ALA A 226 3.11 -12.32 -11.61
N GLU A 227 2.40 -13.42 -11.83
CA GLU A 227 3.00 -14.76 -11.90
C GLU A 227 3.22 -15.23 -13.35
N THR A 228 2.58 -14.56 -14.30
CA THR A 228 2.63 -14.81 -15.74
C THR A 228 2.73 -13.48 -16.52
N ASP A 229 2.70 -13.57 -17.86
CA ASP A 229 2.62 -12.41 -18.76
C ASP A 229 1.19 -12.06 -19.18
N ASN A 230 0.18 -12.77 -18.68
CA ASN A 230 -1.22 -12.61 -19.07
C ASN A 230 -2.07 -12.02 -17.93
N PRO A 231 -2.20 -10.69 -17.85
CA PRO A 231 -2.97 -10.04 -16.79
C PRO A 231 -4.46 -10.42 -16.82
N GLN A 232 -5.02 -10.71 -18.01
CA GLN A 232 -6.44 -11.03 -18.14
C GLN A 232 -6.80 -12.36 -17.48
N SER A 233 -5.97 -13.38 -17.67
CA SER A 233 -6.18 -14.68 -17.02
C SER A 233 -5.91 -14.61 -15.52
N GLU A 234 -4.87 -13.87 -15.11
CA GLU A 234 -4.49 -13.80 -13.69
C GLU A 234 -5.52 -13.04 -12.86
N LEU A 235 -6.05 -11.94 -13.38
CA LEU A 235 -7.00 -11.08 -12.66
C LEU A 235 -8.44 -11.56 -12.76
N LYS A 236 -8.72 -12.59 -13.58
CA LYS A 236 -10.07 -13.13 -13.80
C LYS A 236 -10.84 -13.41 -12.49
N PRO A 237 -10.27 -14.07 -11.47
CA PRO A 237 -10.97 -14.29 -10.20
C PRO A 237 -11.51 -13.01 -9.54
N GLY A 238 -10.73 -11.92 -9.55
CA GLY A 238 -11.16 -10.63 -9.01
C GLY A 238 -12.16 -9.91 -9.92
N ILE A 239 -11.99 -10.02 -11.25
CA ILE A 239 -12.94 -9.45 -12.23
C ILE A 239 -14.31 -10.13 -12.17
N ASP A 240 -14.35 -11.45 -11.96
CA ASP A 240 -15.60 -12.20 -11.86
C ASP A 240 -16.45 -11.78 -10.65
N LEU A 241 -15.84 -11.17 -9.62
CA LEU A 241 -16.57 -10.59 -8.49
C LEU A 241 -17.31 -9.31 -8.85
N LEU A 242 -16.90 -8.60 -9.91
CA LEU A 242 -17.38 -7.26 -10.22
C LEU A 242 -18.81 -7.26 -10.80
N GLY A 243 -19.27 -8.35 -11.41
CA GLY A 243 -20.53 -8.35 -12.17
C GLY A 243 -20.36 -7.75 -13.56
N SER A 244 -21.32 -6.95 -14.04
CA SER A 244 -21.22 -6.33 -15.37
C SER A 244 -20.26 -5.15 -15.37
N VAL A 245 -19.28 -5.19 -16.27
CA VAL A 245 -18.26 -4.14 -16.43
C VAL A 245 -18.55 -3.39 -17.73
N ASP A 246 -18.57 -2.05 -17.64
CA ASP A 246 -18.78 -1.18 -18.81
C ASP A 246 -17.53 -1.15 -19.70
N GLU A 247 -16.36 -1.00 -19.07
CA GLU A 247 -15.06 -0.90 -19.74
C GLU A 247 -13.95 -1.39 -18.80
N ILE A 248 -12.90 -1.99 -19.34
CA ILE A 248 -11.78 -2.51 -18.56
C ILE A 248 -10.43 -2.21 -19.20
N PHE A 249 -9.51 -1.68 -18.40
CA PHE A 249 -8.15 -1.36 -18.81
C PHE A 249 -7.18 -2.26 -18.05
N TYR A 250 -6.38 -3.03 -18.78
CA TYR A 250 -5.34 -3.86 -18.21
C TYR A 250 -3.99 -3.17 -18.33
N ASP A 251 -3.18 -3.27 -17.28
CA ASP A 251 -1.83 -2.75 -17.23
C ASP A 251 -0.91 -3.75 -16.51
N ILE A 252 0.36 -3.75 -16.90
CA ILE A 252 1.41 -4.50 -16.25
C ILE A 252 2.67 -3.63 -16.17
N TYR A 253 3.24 -3.49 -14.98
CA TYR A 253 4.45 -2.71 -14.79
C TYR A 253 5.49 -3.46 -13.98
N ASP A 254 6.75 -3.16 -14.28
CA ASP A 254 7.91 -3.70 -13.59
C ASP A 254 8.13 -2.99 -12.26
N ARG A 255 8.46 -3.78 -11.23
CA ARG A 255 8.84 -3.26 -9.92
C ARG A 255 10.35 -3.26 -9.76
N TYR A 256 10.86 -2.18 -9.20
CA TYR A 256 12.27 -1.96 -8.98
C TYR A 256 12.56 -1.60 -7.52
N GLU A 257 13.77 -1.92 -7.08
CA GLU A 257 14.33 -1.46 -5.81
C GLU A 257 15.76 -0.92 -6.02
N PRO A 258 16.22 0.03 -5.19
CA PRO A 258 17.59 0.54 -5.24
C PRO A 258 18.61 -0.57 -4.93
N VAL A 259 19.71 -0.57 -5.66
CA VAL A 259 20.89 -1.41 -5.38
C VAL A 259 22.17 -0.60 -5.17
N ASN A 260 22.08 0.73 -5.28
CA ASN A 260 23.19 1.61 -5.00
C ASN A 260 23.42 1.78 -3.49
N GLU A 261 24.61 2.24 -3.12
CA GLU A 261 24.92 2.69 -1.76
C GLU A 261 24.81 4.23 -1.69
N PRO A 262 23.73 4.79 -1.09
CA PRO A 262 23.52 6.24 -1.08
C PRO A 262 24.64 7.03 -0.38
N SER A 263 25.40 6.37 0.51
CA SER A 263 26.58 6.96 1.17
C SER A 263 27.73 7.22 0.21
N LEU A 264 27.81 6.52 -0.92
CA LEU A 264 28.88 6.66 -1.92
C LEU A 264 28.53 7.69 -3.00
N ASP A 265 27.26 7.73 -3.44
CA ASP A 265 26.84 8.52 -4.60
C ASP A 265 25.84 9.65 -4.30
N ASN A 266 25.33 9.73 -3.07
CA ASN A 266 24.29 10.66 -2.62
C ASN A 266 22.99 10.60 -3.45
N CYS A 267 22.70 9.46 -4.06
CA CYS A 267 21.45 9.19 -4.78
C CYS A 267 20.51 8.34 -3.92
N PHE A 268 19.29 8.80 -3.71
CA PHE A 268 18.27 8.14 -2.92
C PHE A 268 17.11 7.78 -3.84
N VAL A 269 17.06 6.52 -4.26
CA VAL A 269 16.04 6.04 -5.22
C VAL A 269 14.92 5.34 -4.46
N SER A 270 13.66 5.69 -4.73
CA SER A 270 12.51 5.02 -4.12
C SER A 270 12.29 3.63 -4.69
N THR A 271 11.58 2.80 -3.96
CA THR A 271 11.05 1.53 -4.48
C THR A 271 9.80 1.77 -5.34
N SER A 272 9.53 0.87 -6.29
CA SER A 272 8.27 0.89 -7.03
C SER A 272 7.10 0.44 -6.16
N TYR A 273 5.94 1.09 -6.33
CA TYR A 273 4.69 0.68 -5.67
C TYR A 273 4.38 -0.81 -5.87
N ASP A 274 4.05 -1.48 -4.76
CA ASP A 274 3.68 -2.89 -4.77
C ASP A 274 2.20 -3.10 -5.12
N ALA A 275 1.76 -4.36 -5.14
CA ALA A 275 0.39 -4.71 -5.52
C ALA A 275 -0.64 -4.42 -4.42
N THR A 276 -0.21 -4.03 -3.21
CA THR A 276 -1.11 -3.83 -2.08
C THR A 276 -1.97 -2.58 -2.27
N THR A 277 -3.13 -2.57 -1.64
CA THR A 277 -4.13 -1.50 -1.76
C THR A 277 -4.10 -0.51 -0.59
N HIS A 278 -2.97 -0.44 0.13
CA HIS A 278 -2.74 0.48 1.25
C HIS A 278 -1.31 1.02 1.23
N PHE A 279 -1.03 2.10 1.97
CA PHE A 279 0.25 2.82 1.87
C PHE A 279 1.35 2.37 2.84
N GLU A 280 1.16 1.36 3.68
CA GLU A 280 2.13 1.01 4.74
C GLU A 280 3.56 0.78 4.22
N THR A 281 3.73 0.02 3.14
CA THR A 281 5.04 -0.25 2.53
C THR A 281 5.64 1.00 1.89
N THR A 282 4.81 1.86 1.29
CA THR A 282 5.22 3.16 0.74
C THR A 282 5.70 4.11 1.85
N VAL A 283 4.96 4.21 2.94
CA VAL A 283 5.34 5.08 4.08
C VAL A 283 6.64 4.58 4.71
N THR A 284 6.80 3.26 4.83
CA THR A 284 8.06 2.66 5.31
C THR A 284 9.25 3.07 4.44
N ASP A 285 9.11 3.02 3.12
CA ASP A 285 10.16 3.45 2.18
C ASP A 285 10.51 4.94 2.36
N VAL A 286 9.50 5.80 2.48
CA VAL A 286 9.68 7.24 2.73
C VAL A 286 10.41 7.51 4.06
N LEU A 287 10.03 6.83 5.15
CA LEU A 287 10.65 7.00 6.48
C LEU A 287 12.10 6.51 6.49
N ASN A 288 12.38 5.39 5.83
CA ASN A 288 13.74 4.88 5.67
C ASN A 288 14.59 5.87 4.89
N MET A 289 14.06 6.39 3.78
CA MET A 289 14.75 7.37 2.94
C MET A 289 15.02 8.67 3.69
N TYR A 290 14.05 9.20 4.43
CA TYR A 290 14.24 10.36 5.28
C TYR A 290 15.38 10.14 6.29
N THR A 291 15.41 8.96 6.92
CA THR A 291 16.45 8.61 7.89
C THR A 291 17.82 8.55 7.22
N MET A 292 17.93 7.94 6.03
CA MET A 292 19.19 7.90 5.27
C MET A 292 19.65 9.31 4.83
N ILE A 293 18.73 10.18 4.43
CA ILE A 293 19.05 11.53 3.97
C ILE A 293 19.48 12.42 5.14
N THR A 294 18.78 12.35 6.28
CA THR A 294 18.91 13.33 7.38
C THR A 294 19.73 12.82 8.56
N GLY A 295 19.92 11.51 8.69
CA GLY A 295 20.49 10.87 9.86
C GLY A 295 19.56 10.89 11.09
N LYS A 296 18.28 11.25 10.93
CA LYS A 296 17.30 11.38 12.01
C LYS A 296 16.08 10.51 11.74
N THR A 297 15.54 9.90 12.80
CA THR A 297 14.23 9.26 12.75
C THR A 297 13.13 10.33 12.75
N VAL A 298 12.12 10.18 11.91
CA VAL A 298 10.95 11.07 11.92
C VAL A 298 10.19 10.85 13.23
N ASP A 299 9.94 11.93 13.95
CA ASP A 299 9.00 11.90 15.07
C ASP A 299 7.58 12.12 14.53
N LEU A 300 6.77 11.07 14.58
CA LEU A 300 5.37 11.10 14.14
C LEU A 300 4.40 11.43 15.29
N SER A 301 4.91 11.75 16.49
CA SER A 301 4.11 12.12 17.66
C SER A 301 3.64 13.58 17.66
N VAL A 302 3.93 14.34 16.60
CA VAL A 302 3.58 15.76 16.50
C VAL A 302 2.06 15.95 16.62
N ASP A 303 1.67 16.79 17.59
CA ASP A 303 0.29 17.20 17.79
C ASP A 303 -0.20 18.03 16.60
N LEU A 304 -1.04 17.41 15.76
CA LEU A 304 -1.58 18.02 14.54
C LEU A 304 -2.47 19.24 14.81
N SER A 305 -2.85 19.50 16.06
CA SER A 305 -3.56 20.73 16.43
C SER A 305 -2.73 21.99 16.16
N ALA A 306 -1.40 21.90 16.22
CA ALA A 306 -0.49 23.01 15.91
C ALA A 306 -0.43 23.33 14.40
N ALA A 307 -0.73 22.38 13.52
CA ALA A 307 -0.73 22.59 12.07
C ALA A 307 -2.04 23.21 11.54
N SER A 308 -3.13 23.15 12.32
CA SER A 308 -4.42 23.78 11.98
C SER A 308 -4.54 25.26 12.36
N ALA A 309 -3.55 25.84 13.04
CA ALA A 309 -3.54 27.26 13.38
C ALA A 309 -2.70 28.05 12.35
N ALA A 310 -3.15 28.08 11.09
CA ALA A 310 -2.87 29.26 10.28
C ALA A 310 -3.79 30.36 10.82
N GLU A 311 -3.22 31.30 11.56
CA GLU A 311 -3.91 32.49 12.05
C GLU A 311 -4.65 33.17 10.89
N GLU A 312 -5.98 33.25 11.01
CA GLU A 312 -6.80 34.15 10.20
C GLU A 312 -6.27 35.58 10.42
N TYR A 313 -5.69 36.17 9.38
CA TYR A 313 -5.51 37.62 9.23
C TYR A 313 -6.35 38.11 8.06
#